data_AF-A0A9Q0V2U3-F1
#
_entry.id   AF-A0A9Q0V2U3-F1
#
_cell.length_a   1.000
_cell.length_b   1.000
_cell.length_c   1.000
_cell.angle_alpha   90.00
_cell.angle_beta   90.00
_cell.angle_gamma   90.00
#
_symmetry.space_group_name_H-M   'P 1'
#
loop_
_entity.id
_entity.type
_entity.pdbx_description
1 polymer ?
#
loop_
_entity_poly.entity_id
_entity_poly.type
_entity_poly.pdbx_seq_one_letter_code
_entity_poly.pdbx_strand_id
1 'polypeptide(L)'
;MEENGIDVRDYADVSSDVVLLASDQLDSTSEVKGTVAKVTKTDTAMGNGTNEAGGNNNDRIWVDPGSCCYALYSNLNSEKVHMLQSPLALAKALKNPVELDGLKKAHVRDGAAVVQYLAWLDKQMQESYGASGYFLEGQSANKKKD
;
A
#
# COMPACT_ATOMS: atom_id res chain seq x y z
N MET A 1 -9.55 -17.65 -5.63
CA MET A 1 -8.47 -16.70 -5.99
C MET A 1 -7.94 -16.92 -7.40
N GLU A 2 -8.29 -18.02 -8.09
CA GLU A 2 -7.97 -18.25 -9.51
C GLU A 2 -8.91 -17.51 -10.50
N GLU A 3 -10.01 -16.94 -10.02
CA GLU A 3 -11.09 -16.41 -10.87
C GLU A 3 -10.70 -15.16 -11.69
N ASN A 4 -9.61 -14.48 -11.32
CA ASN A 4 -9.14 -13.26 -12.00
C ASN A 4 -7.85 -13.44 -12.80
N GLY A 5 -7.34 -14.68 -12.97
CA GLY A 5 -6.06 -14.91 -13.63
C GLY A 5 -4.86 -14.27 -12.92
N ILE A 6 -4.98 -14.02 -11.61
CA ILE A 6 -3.90 -13.51 -10.76
C ILE A 6 -3.21 -14.72 -10.15
N ASP A 7 -1.96 -14.96 -10.58
CA ASP A 7 -1.10 -15.98 -9.98
C ASP A 7 -0.57 -15.49 -8.63
N VAL A 8 -0.81 -16.25 -7.57
CA VAL A 8 -0.35 -15.93 -6.21
C VAL A 8 0.94 -16.68 -5.97
N ARG A 9 2.08 -16.00 -6.21
CA ARG A 9 3.42 -16.55 -5.98
C ARG A 9 3.88 -16.34 -4.54
N ASP A 10 4.81 -17.18 -4.08
CA ASP A 10 5.42 -17.02 -2.77
C ASP A 10 6.26 -15.72 -2.74
N TYR A 11 6.37 -15.11 -1.56
CA TYR A 11 7.13 -13.88 -1.40
C TYR A 11 8.62 -14.08 -1.76
N ALA A 12 9.17 -15.28 -1.55
CA ALA A 12 10.54 -15.61 -1.92
C ALA A 12 10.79 -15.51 -3.43
N ASP A 13 9.80 -15.86 -4.26
CA ASP A 13 9.92 -15.80 -5.73
C ASP A 13 9.96 -14.34 -6.21
N VAL A 14 9.18 -13.46 -5.59
CA VAL A 14 9.19 -12.02 -5.85
C VAL A 14 10.57 -11.42 -5.53
N SER A 15 11.25 -11.92 -4.48
CA SER A 15 12.60 -11.45 -4.12
C SER A 15 13.64 -11.79 -5.19
N SER A 16 13.53 -12.95 -5.85
CA SER A 16 14.40 -13.33 -6.96
C SER A 16 14.15 -12.42 -8.17
N ASP A 17 12.89 -12.19 -8.50
CA ASP A 17 12.50 -11.31 -9.61
C ASP A 17 13.03 -9.88 -9.41
N VAL A 18 13.07 -9.36 -8.18
CA VAL A 18 13.65 -8.05 -7.87
C VAL A 18 15.14 -7.97 -8.20
N VAL A 19 15.91 -9.02 -7.91
CA VAL A 19 17.35 -9.07 -8.21
C VAL A 19 17.60 -9.12 -9.72
N LEU A 20 16.79 -9.92 -10.43
CA LEU A 20 16.85 -10.02 -11.88
C LEU A 20 16.42 -8.71 -12.56
N LEU A 21 15.35 -8.08 -12.08
CA LEU A 21 14.87 -6.78 -12.55
C LEU A 21 15.94 -5.69 -12.36
N ALA A 22 16.58 -5.65 -11.20
CA ALA A 22 17.64 -4.67 -10.90
C ALA A 22 18.87 -4.84 -11.83
N SER A 23 19.03 -6.03 -12.42
CA SER A 23 20.14 -6.40 -13.29
C SER A 23 19.76 -6.47 -14.77
N ASP A 24 18.54 -6.04 -15.15
CA ASP A 24 17.93 -6.14 -16.49
C ASP A 24 17.94 -7.56 -17.09
N GLN A 25 17.84 -8.57 -16.22
CA GLN A 25 17.94 -10.01 -16.55
C GLN A 25 16.65 -10.79 -16.23
N LEU A 26 15.53 -10.10 -16.05
CA LEU A 26 14.25 -10.78 -15.80
C LEU A 26 13.74 -11.41 -17.10
N ASP A 27 13.73 -12.75 -17.16
CA ASP A 27 13.24 -13.50 -18.31
C ASP A 27 11.73 -13.25 -18.55
N SER A 28 11.35 -13.04 -19.81
CA SER A 28 10.01 -12.64 -20.23
C SER A 28 8.98 -13.77 -20.30
N THR A 29 9.28 -14.93 -19.73
CA THR A 29 8.47 -16.15 -19.85
C THR A 29 8.21 -16.80 -18.49
N SER A 30 7.17 -16.32 -17.80
CA SER A 30 6.35 -17.24 -17.00
C SER A 30 5.22 -17.71 -17.91
N GLU A 31 5.30 -18.95 -18.39
CA GLU A 31 4.24 -19.57 -19.18
C GLU A 31 2.91 -19.53 -18.39
N VAL A 32 2.01 -18.62 -18.77
CA VAL A 32 0.62 -18.68 -18.33
C VAL A 32 -0.03 -19.91 -18.99
N LYS A 33 0.07 -21.07 -18.34
CA LYS A 33 -0.84 -22.19 -18.57
C LYS A 33 -2.20 -21.85 -17.95
N GLY A 34 -2.94 -20.98 -18.63
CA GLY A 34 -4.31 -20.62 -18.29
C GLY A 34 -5.10 -20.39 -19.56
N THR A 35 -5.88 -21.38 -19.97
CA THR A 35 -6.82 -21.29 -21.09
C THR A 35 -7.69 -20.05 -20.97
N VAL A 36 -7.62 -19.17 -21.98
CA VAL A 36 -8.43 -17.96 -22.10
C VAL A 36 -9.92 -18.36 -22.17
N ALA A 37 -10.61 -18.33 -21.03
CA ALA A 37 -12.06 -18.32 -21.01
C ALA A 37 -12.55 -16.93 -21.40
N LYS A 38 -13.16 -16.86 -22.57
CA LYS A 38 -13.89 -15.73 -23.15
C LYS A 38 -14.83 -15.09 -22.11
N VAL A 39 -14.42 -13.98 -21.49
CA VAL A 39 -15.34 -13.10 -20.76
C VAL A 39 -15.99 -12.17 -21.77
N THR A 40 -17.10 -12.64 -22.33
CA THR A 40 -18.13 -11.78 -22.91
C THR A 40 -18.78 -10.98 -21.79
N LYS A 41 -18.49 -9.67 -21.70
CA LYS A 41 -19.47 -8.67 -21.28
C LYS A 41 -19.37 -7.46 -22.20
N THR A 42 -20.50 -7.26 -22.86
CA THR A 42 -20.95 -6.10 -23.62
C THR A 42 -20.74 -4.82 -22.84
N ASP A 43 -20.23 -3.77 -23.49
CA ASP A 43 -20.98 -2.53 -23.73
C ASP A 43 -20.17 -1.55 -24.62
N THR A 44 -20.61 -1.50 -25.88
CA THR A 44 -20.65 -0.41 -26.87
C THR A 44 -19.83 0.89 -26.62
N ALA A 45 -18.82 1.14 -27.46
CA ALA A 45 -18.77 2.31 -28.39
C ALA A 45 -17.48 2.36 -29.25
N MET A 46 -17.64 1.97 -30.52
CA MET A 46 -17.04 2.45 -31.78
C MET A 46 -15.68 3.18 -31.80
N GLY A 47 -14.71 2.57 -32.48
CA GLY A 47 -13.50 3.20 -33.01
C GLY A 47 -12.68 2.21 -33.85
N ASN A 48 -12.96 2.15 -35.16
CA ASN A 48 -12.36 1.21 -36.12
C ASN A 48 -10.85 1.40 -36.29
N GLY A 49 -10.12 0.28 -36.26
CA GLY A 49 -8.74 0.18 -36.72
C GLY A 49 -8.34 -1.29 -36.83
N THR A 50 -8.57 -1.88 -38.00
CA THR A 50 -8.03 -3.19 -38.41
C THR A 50 -6.52 -3.20 -38.28
N ASN A 51 -5.94 -4.14 -37.52
CA ASN A 51 -4.59 -4.67 -37.76
C ASN A 51 -4.48 -6.06 -37.11
N GLU A 52 -4.42 -7.07 -37.98
CA GLU A 52 -3.42 -8.15 -38.01
C GLU A 52 -3.03 -8.83 -36.68
N ALA A 53 -3.13 -10.17 -36.70
CA ALA A 53 -2.69 -11.07 -35.64
C ALA A 53 -1.20 -10.88 -35.32
N GLY A 54 -0.90 -10.10 -34.29
CA GLY A 54 0.44 -10.02 -33.67
C GLY A 54 0.45 -10.83 -32.38
N GLY A 55 1.38 -11.77 -32.23
CA GLY A 55 1.56 -12.53 -30.99
C GLY A 55 1.69 -11.59 -29.78
N ASN A 56 1.04 -11.94 -28.67
CA ASN A 56 1.08 -11.17 -27.43
C ASN A 56 2.50 -11.15 -26.85
N ASN A 57 3.34 -10.22 -27.32
CA ASN A 57 4.60 -9.89 -26.67
C ASN A 57 4.30 -9.09 -25.39
N ASN A 58 3.95 -9.81 -24.33
CA ASN A 58 3.80 -9.28 -22.96
C ASN A 58 5.17 -8.98 -22.32
N ASP A 59 6.15 -8.52 -23.10
CA ASP A 59 7.53 -8.26 -22.68
C ASP A 59 7.71 -6.81 -22.18
N ARG A 60 6.67 -6.24 -21.56
CA ARG A 60 6.71 -4.88 -21.04
C ARG A 60 6.72 -4.86 -19.52
N ILE A 61 7.64 -4.08 -18.98
CA ILE A 61 7.82 -3.86 -17.55
C ILE A 61 6.97 -2.67 -17.15
N TRP A 62 5.98 -2.90 -16.28
CA TRP A 62 5.16 -1.83 -15.73
C TRP A 62 5.94 -1.06 -14.67
N VAL A 63 6.11 0.24 -14.89
CA VAL A 63 6.84 1.13 -13.97
C VAL A 63 5.94 2.28 -13.56
N ASP A 64 5.79 2.48 -12.25
CA ASP A 64 5.09 3.64 -11.69
C ASP A 64 6.03 4.86 -11.65
N PRO A 65 5.77 5.93 -12.43
CA PRO A 65 6.61 7.11 -12.48
C PRO A 65 6.71 7.85 -11.14
N GLY A 66 5.70 7.73 -10.27
CA GLY A 66 5.68 8.40 -8.97
C GLY A 66 6.43 7.65 -7.88
N SER A 67 6.72 6.36 -8.09
CA SER A 67 7.31 5.48 -7.07
C SER A 67 8.68 4.93 -7.47
N CYS A 68 8.96 4.79 -8.77
CA CYS A 68 10.21 4.22 -9.26
C CYS A 68 11.37 5.22 -9.14
N CYS A 69 12.47 4.80 -8.53
CA CYS A 69 13.67 5.63 -8.46
C CYS A 69 14.45 5.61 -9.79
N TYR A 70 15.18 6.69 -10.05
CA TYR A 70 15.94 6.84 -11.29
C TYR A 70 16.96 5.73 -11.52
N ALA A 71 17.63 5.26 -10.47
CA ALA A 71 18.67 4.23 -10.56
C ALA A 71 18.15 2.89 -11.13
N LEU A 72 16.90 2.52 -10.79
CA LEU A 72 16.26 1.35 -11.38
C LEU A 72 15.87 1.63 -12.82
N TYR A 73 15.23 2.77 -13.07
CA TYR A 73 14.80 3.16 -14.42
C TYR A 73 15.97 3.23 -15.42
N SER A 74 17.14 3.73 -15.01
CA SER A 74 18.31 3.87 -15.88
C SER A 74 18.91 2.53 -16.33
N ASN A 75 18.63 1.45 -15.60
CA ASN A 75 19.09 0.11 -15.96
C ASN A 75 18.11 -0.61 -16.90
N LEU A 76 16.89 -0.09 -17.08
CA LEU A 76 15.86 -0.73 -17.91
C LEU A 76 15.93 -0.25 -19.36
N ASN A 77 15.58 -1.14 -20.29
CA ASN A 77 15.38 -0.76 -21.69
C ASN A 77 14.10 0.08 -21.85
N SER A 78 14.25 1.36 -22.25
CA SER A 78 13.15 2.31 -22.40
C SER A 78 12.03 1.86 -23.36
N GLU A 79 12.33 1.02 -24.35
CA GLU A 79 11.33 0.50 -25.30
C GLU A 79 10.41 -0.57 -24.69
N LYS A 80 10.89 -1.22 -23.62
CA LYS A 80 10.16 -2.26 -22.87
C LYS A 80 9.46 -1.71 -21.63
N VAL A 81 9.60 -0.43 -21.31
CA VAL A 81 8.96 0.15 -20.11
C VAL A 81 7.58 0.70 -20.43
N HIS A 82 6.58 0.25 -19.68
CA HIS A 82 5.24 0.83 -19.66
C HIS A 82 5.08 1.73 -18.43
N MET A 83 5.16 3.04 -18.65
CA MET A 83 5.06 4.05 -17.58
C MET A 83 3.60 4.37 -17.27
N LEU A 84 3.06 3.82 -16.18
CA LEU A 84 1.70 4.09 -15.71
C LEU A 84 1.60 3.92 -14.19
N GLN A 85 0.67 4.63 -13.54
CA GLN A 85 0.44 4.48 -12.11
C GLN A 85 0.25 3.00 -11.73
N SER A 86 0.79 2.60 -10.57
CA SER A 86 0.65 1.22 -10.10
C SER A 86 -0.83 0.79 -10.05
N PRO A 87 -1.20 -0.36 -10.62
CA PRO A 87 -2.58 -0.86 -10.57
C PRO A 87 -3.03 -1.16 -9.13
N LEU A 88 -2.07 -1.36 -8.22
CA LEU A 88 -2.33 -1.57 -6.79
C LEU A 88 -2.67 -0.28 -6.04
N ALA A 89 -2.40 0.90 -6.62
CA ALA A 89 -2.59 2.18 -5.95
C ALA A 89 -4.05 2.41 -5.54
N LEU A 90 -4.99 2.18 -6.46
CA LEU A 90 -6.42 2.31 -6.18
C LEU A 90 -6.91 1.20 -5.23
N ALA A 91 -6.45 -0.04 -5.47
CA ALA A 91 -6.85 -1.19 -4.66
C ALA A 91 -6.48 -1.01 -3.18
N LYS A 92 -5.25 -0.57 -2.87
CA LYS A 92 -4.83 -0.30 -1.48
C LYS A 92 -5.42 0.99 -0.89
N ALA A 93 -5.88 1.91 -1.74
CA ALA A 93 -6.53 3.14 -1.27
C ALA A 93 -7.94 2.87 -0.72
N LEU A 94 -8.64 1.88 -1.27
CA LEU A 94 -9.98 1.45 -0.87
C LEU A 94 -9.90 0.35 0.19
N LYS A 95 -10.10 0.72 1.46
CA LYS A 95 -9.95 -0.20 2.60
C LYS A 95 -11.13 -1.17 2.63
N ASN A 96 -10.84 -2.44 2.86
CA ASN A 96 -11.87 -3.45 3.08
C ASN A 96 -12.48 -3.32 4.50
N PRO A 97 -13.62 -3.98 4.77
CA PRO A 97 -14.27 -3.87 6.08
C PRO A 97 -13.40 -4.30 7.28
N VAL A 98 -12.51 -5.27 7.10
CA VAL A 98 -11.60 -5.76 8.15
C VAL A 98 -10.52 -4.72 8.45
N GLU A 99 -9.93 -4.12 7.42
CA GLU A 99 -8.96 -3.02 7.54
C GLU A 99 -9.58 -1.79 8.22
N LEU A 100 -10.82 -1.46 7.90
CA LEU A 100 -11.54 -0.34 8.52
C LEU A 100 -11.79 -0.58 10.02
N ASP A 101 -12.18 -1.79 10.41
CA ASP A 101 -12.35 -2.14 11.83
C ASP A 101 -11.01 -2.09 12.58
N GLY A 102 -9.94 -2.62 11.96
CA GLY A 102 -8.57 -2.52 12.49
C GLY A 102 -8.12 -1.07 12.68
N LEU A 103 -8.38 -0.21 11.69
CA LEU A 103 -8.04 1.22 11.75
C LEU A 103 -8.76 1.93 12.91
N LYS A 104 -10.05 1.64 13.13
CA LYS A 104 -10.81 2.22 14.26
C LYS A 104 -10.22 1.81 15.60
N LYS A 105 -9.93 0.52 15.79
CA LYS A 105 -9.31 0.00 17.03
C LYS A 105 -7.93 0.63 17.28
N ALA A 106 -7.13 0.74 16.23
CA ALA A 106 -5.82 1.38 16.30
C ALA A 106 -5.95 2.86 16.72
N HIS A 107 -6.91 3.59 16.16
CA HIS A 107 -7.13 5.01 16.47
C HIS A 107 -7.61 5.23 17.91
N VAL A 108 -8.46 4.35 18.45
CA VAL A 108 -8.86 4.41 19.87
C VAL A 108 -7.65 4.23 20.79
N ARG A 109 -6.79 3.25 20.49
CA ARG A 109 -5.57 3.01 21.26
C ARG A 109 -4.61 4.19 21.19
N ASP A 110 -4.43 4.76 20.00
CA ASP A 110 -3.56 5.91 19.77
C ASP A 110 -4.07 7.17 20.49
N GLY A 111 -5.39 7.43 20.39
CA GLY A 111 -6.04 8.52 21.12
C GLY A 111 -5.87 8.39 22.64
N ALA A 112 -6.00 7.19 23.20
CA ALA A 112 -5.76 6.96 24.62
C ALA A 112 -4.32 7.27 25.03
N ALA A 113 -3.33 6.88 24.21
CA ALA A 113 -1.93 7.19 24.45
C ALA A 113 -1.65 8.70 24.40
N VAL A 114 -2.22 9.42 23.43
CA VAL A 114 -2.10 10.88 23.32
C VAL A 114 -2.69 11.58 24.54
N VAL A 115 -3.89 11.18 24.98
CA VAL A 115 -4.52 11.76 26.18
C VAL A 115 -3.68 11.52 27.43
N GLN A 116 -3.16 10.30 27.62
CA GLN A 116 -2.28 9.99 28.74
C GLN A 116 -1.00 10.84 28.72
N TYR A 117 -0.39 10.99 27.54
CA TYR A 117 0.79 11.83 27.37
C TYR A 117 0.51 13.30 27.70
N LEU A 118 -0.61 13.86 27.22
CA LEU A 118 -0.99 15.24 27.49
C LEU A 118 -1.32 15.49 28.96
N ALA A 119 -2.02 14.55 29.60
CA ALA A 119 -2.30 14.62 31.03
C ALA A 119 -1.03 14.56 31.87
N TRP A 120 -0.10 13.65 31.52
CA TRP A 120 1.21 13.58 32.16
C TRP A 120 2.02 14.86 31.94
N LEU A 121 2.05 15.38 30.71
CA LEU A 121 2.80 16.59 30.38
C LEU A 121 2.31 17.80 31.18
N ASP A 122 0.98 18.01 31.25
CA ASP A 122 0.40 19.10 32.04
C ASP A 122 0.78 18.99 33.52
N LYS A 123 0.72 17.78 34.09
CA LYS A 123 1.18 17.53 35.47
C LYS A 123 2.65 17.89 35.65
N GLN A 124 3.53 17.47 34.75
CA GLN A 124 4.95 17.80 34.83
C GLN A 124 5.19 19.31 34.72
N MET A 125 4.41 20.03 33.90
CA MET A 125 4.52 21.49 33.77
C MET A 125 4.06 22.22 35.03
N GLN A 126 2.98 21.76 35.67
CA GLN A 126 2.54 22.29 36.96
C GLN A 126 3.60 22.07 38.04
N GLU A 127 4.13 20.84 38.17
CA GLU A 127 5.07 20.47 39.23
C GLU A 127 6.45 21.11 39.05
N SER A 128 6.98 21.15 37.82
CA SER A 128 8.35 21.61 37.56
C SER A 128 8.46 23.10 37.28
N TYR A 129 7.40 23.72 36.75
CA TYR A 129 7.43 25.11 36.27
C TYR A 129 6.35 26.00 36.87
N GLY A 130 5.48 25.47 37.76
CA GLY A 130 4.43 26.26 38.41
C GLY A 130 3.36 26.78 37.44
N ALA A 131 3.18 26.13 36.30
CA ALA A 131 2.16 26.52 35.32
C ALA A 131 0.74 26.39 35.91
N SER A 132 -0.18 27.25 35.47
CA SER A 132 -1.61 27.07 35.78
C SER A 132 -2.12 25.86 34.98
N GLY A 133 -2.23 24.72 35.64
CA GLY A 133 -2.64 23.46 35.03
C GLY A 133 -3.94 23.52 34.26
N TYR A 134 -4.01 22.80 33.15
CA TYR A 134 -5.26 22.58 32.41
C TYR A 134 -6.10 21.44 33.01
N PHE A 135 -5.45 20.41 33.53
CA PHE A 135 -6.09 19.29 34.19
C PHE A 135 -5.87 19.40 35.70
N LEU A 136 -6.90 19.86 36.41
CA LEU A 136 -6.89 19.82 37.87
C LEU A 136 -7.34 18.43 38.34
N GLU A 137 -6.41 17.63 38.86
CA GLU A 137 -6.78 16.50 39.71
C GLU A 137 -7.50 17.07 40.94
N GLY A 138 -8.81 16.88 41.02
CA GLY A 138 -9.57 17.17 42.23
C GLY A 138 -8.99 16.34 43.36
N GLN A 139 -8.19 16.95 44.23
CA GLN A 139 -7.66 16.33 45.45
C GLN A 139 -8.84 15.89 46.32
N SER A 140 -9.34 14.68 46.08
CA SER A 140 -10.23 14.01 47.00
C SER A 140 -9.40 13.55 48.19
N ALA A 141 -9.38 14.40 49.22
CA ALA A 141 -9.36 14.06 50.63
C ALA A 141 -8.84 12.65 50.99
N ASN A 142 -7.53 12.52 51.19
CA ASN A 142 -6.95 11.49 52.05
C ASN A 142 -5.77 12.05 52.85
N LYS A 143 -6.01 13.14 53.59
CA LYS A 143 -5.25 13.39 54.82
C LYS A 143 -5.91 12.55 55.92
N LYS A 144 -5.34 11.36 56.14
CA LYS A 144 -5.53 10.58 57.35
C LYS A 144 -5.45 11.51 58.57
N LYS A 145 -6.51 11.54 59.36
CA LYS A 145 -6.45 11.96 60.76
C LYS A 145 -5.66 10.89 61.51
N ASP A 146 -4.54 11.29 62.08
CA ASP A 146 -3.96 10.71 63.30
C ASP A 146 -3.58 11.88 64.21
#